data_AF-A0A3D4T848-F1
#
_entry.id   AF-A0A3D4T848-F1
#
_cell.length_a   1.000
_cell.length_b   1.000
_cell.length_c   1.000
_cell.angle_alpha   90.00
_cell.angle_beta   90.00
_cell.angle_gamma   90.00
#
_symmetry.space_group_name_H-M   'P 1'
#
loop_
_entity.id
_entity.type
_entity.pdbx_description
1 polymer ?
#
loop_
_entity_poly.entity_id
_entity_poly.type
_entity_poly.pdbx_seq_one_letter_code
_entity_poly.pdbx_strand_id
1 'polypeptide(L)' 'MNYPEHTHRKRGLQTAQVVQVIRTESVIGTGEENDPCRRVVEYFTFKGKKIGTVDVQDLYEVYTEQE' A
#
# COMPACT_ATOMS: atom_id res chain seq x y z
N MET A 1 -33.73 -33.76 -1.77
CA MET A 1 -33.35 -32.47 -2.40
C MET A 1 -31.92 -32.18 -1.97
N ASN A 2 -30.94 -32.38 -2.84
CA ASN A 2 -29.53 -32.13 -2.55
C ASN A 2 -29.22 -30.69 -2.98
N TYR A 3 -29.00 -29.78 -2.04
CA TYR A 3 -28.64 -28.40 -2.38
C TYR A 3 -27.19 -28.38 -2.88
N PRO A 4 -26.86 -27.71 -4.00
CA PRO A 4 -25.49 -27.61 -4.46
C PRO A 4 -24.68 -26.84 -3.41
N GLU A 5 -23.48 -27.34 -3.11
CA GLU A 5 -22.52 -26.71 -2.23
C GLU A 5 -22.39 -25.22 -2.57
N HIS A 6 -22.53 -24.36 -1.57
CA HIS A 6 -22.41 -22.92 -1.72
C HIS A 6 -21.03 -22.56 -2.27
N THR A 7 -20.94 -22.44 -3.58
CA THR A 7 -19.81 -21.80 -4.24
C THR A 7 -19.89 -20.32 -3.88
N HIS A 8 -19.24 -19.95 -2.79
CA HIS A 8 -19.02 -18.55 -2.44
C HIS A 8 -18.18 -17.92 -3.56
N ARG A 9 -18.86 -17.37 -4.58
CA ARG A 9 -18.23 -16.46 -5.55
C ARG A 9 -17.50 -15.40 -4.74
N LYS A 10 -16.23 -15.13 -5.09
CA LYS A 10 -15.46 -14.02 -4.52
C LYS A 10 -16.29 -12.76 -4.72
N ARG A 11 -16.95 -12.30 -3.65
CA ARG A 11 -17.60 -11.00 -3.65
C ARG A 11 -16.45 -10.02 -3.87
N GLY A 12 -16.49 -9.21 -4.92
CA GLY A 12 -15.41 -8.29 -5.29
C GLY A 12 -15.14 -7.25 -4.19
N LEU A 13 -14.61 -6.08 -4.58
CA LEU A 13 -14.44 -4.97 -3.65
C LEU A 13 -15.74 -4.70 -2.86
N GLN A 14 -15.69 -4.83 -1.54
CA GLN A 14 -16.88 -4.69 -0.70
C GLN A 14 -17.15 -3.22 -0.36
N THR A 15 -16.10 -2.45 -0.11
CA THR A 15 -16.19 -1.03 0.27
C THR A 15 -14.95 -0.27 -0.18
N ALA A 16 -15.14 1.00 -0.52
CA ALA A 16 -14.08 1.97 -0.75
C ALA A 16 -14.41 3.24 0.04
N GLN A 17 -13.43 3.82 0.73
CA GLN A 17 -13.63 5.02 1.53
C GLN A 17 -12.41 5.92 1.42
N VAL A 18 -12.66 7.23 1.33
CA VAL A 18 -11.62 8.25 1.51
C VAL A 18 -11.49 8.55 2.99
N VAL A 19 -10.29 8.35 3.53
CA VAL A 19 -9.99 8.59 4.95
C VAL A 19 -8.81 9.53 5.08
N GLN A 20 -8.84 10.40 6.09
CA GLN A 20 -7.72 11.28 6.40
C GLN A 20 -6.71 10.56 7.29
N VAL A 21 -5.42 10.71 6.98
CA VAL A 21 -4.32 10.02 7.63
C VAL A 21 -3.16 10.97 7.88
N ILE A 22 -2.26 10.59 8.79
CA ILE A 22 -0.92 11.17 8.87
C ILE A 22 -0.04 10.43 7.87
N ARG A 23 0.65 11.17 7.00
CA ARG A 23 1.66 10.65 6.07
C ARG A 23 3.03 11.01 6.60
N THR A 24 3.88 10.01 6.80
CA THR A 24 5.31 10.21 7.08
C THR A 24 6.13 9.64 5.94
N GLU A 25 7.33 10.16 5.79
CA GLU A 25 8.26 9.72 4.76
C GLU A 25 9.66 9.58 5.37
N SER A 26 10.29 8.44 5.13
CA SER A 26 11.58 8.10 5.70
C SER A 26 12.45 7.35 4.69
N VAL A 27 13.76 7.41 4.88
CA VAL A 27 14.72 6.59 4.14
C VAL A 27 15.03 5.37 4.98
N ILE A 28 14.94 4.19 4.37
CA ILE A 28 15.32 2.92 4.97
C ILE A 28 16.36 2.23 4.10
N GLY A 29 17.00 1.21 4.65
CA GLY A 29 18.07 0.45 4.00
C GLY A 29 19.46 0.80 4.57
N THR A 30 20.36 -0.18 4.58
CA THR A 30 21.76 0.02 5.01
C THR A 30 22.63 0.64 3.92
N GLY A 31 22.18 0.59 2.66
CA GLY A 31 22.96 1.01 1.50
C GLY A 31 23.88 -0.08 0.97
N GLU A 32 23.77 -1.30 1.50
CA GLU A 32 24.43 -2.48 0.95
C GLU A 32 23.74 -2.95 -0.34
N GLU A 33 24.45 -3.73 -1.17
CA GLU A 33 23.95 -4.21 -2.45
C GLU A 33 22.65 -5.02 -2.32
N ASN A 34 22.51 -5.77 -1.22
CA ASN A 34 21.33 -6.55 -0.86
C ASN A 34 20.27 -5.77 -0.07
N ASP A 35 20.57 -4.55 0.40
CA ASP A 35 19.64 -3.67 1.13
C ASP A 35 19.84 -2.19 0.75
N PRO A 36 19.50 -1.82 -0.50
CA PRO A 36 19.73 -0.48 -1.00
C PRO A 36 18.84 0.54 -0.29
N CYS A 37 19.38 1.74 -0.11
CA CYS A 37 18.61 2.86 0.46
C CYS A 37 17.41 3.20 -0.43
N ARG A 38 16.21 3.23 0.17
CA ARG A 38 14.97 3.59 -0.52
C ARG A 38 14.07 4.44 0.38
N ARG A 39 13.22 5.25 -0.24
CA ARG A 39 12.24 6.07 0.47
C ARG A 39 10.95 5.29 0.62
N VAL A 40 10.44 5.24 1.84
CA VAL A 40 9.15 4.64 2.16
C VAL A 40 8.21 5.69 2.73
N VAL A 41 6.94 5.54 2.39
CA VAL A 41 5.84 6.33 2.93
C VAL A 41 5.03 5.45 3.85
N GLU A 42 4.81 5.92 5.06
CA GLU A 42 3.98 5.25 6.05
C GLU A 42 2.73 6.09 6.35
N TYR A 43 1.61 5.40 6.51
CA TYR A 43 0.33 6.03 6.81
C TYR A 43 -0.13 5.64 8.20
N PHE A 44 -0.57 6.63 8.99
CA PHE A 44 -1.06 6.42 10.34
C PHE A 44 -2.43 7.05 10.54
N THR A 45 -3.21 6.44 11.43
CA THR A 45 -4.37 7.09 12.02
C THR A 45 -3.90 8.23 12.94
N PHE A 46 -4.78 9.20 13.23
CA PHE A 46 -4.49 10.25 14.23
C PHE A 46 -4.31 9.73 15.66
N LYS A 47 -4.63 8.47 15.93
CA LYS A 47 -4.36 7.80 17.21
C LYS A 47 -3.01 7.08 17.25
N GLY A 48 -2.18 7.23 16.21
CA GLY A 48 -0.85 6.61 16.13
C GLY A 48 -0.81 5.17 15.62
N LYS A 49 -1.95 4.57 15.24
CA LYS A 49 -1.95 3.23 14.61
C LYS A 49 -1.46 3.31 13.17
N LYS A 50 -0.45 2.51 12.81
CA LYS A 50 0.02 2.31 11.43
C LYS A 50 -1.02 1.57 10.59
N ILE A 51 -1.30 2.10 9.41
CA ILE A 51 -2.28 1.60 8.43
C ILE A 51 -1.56 0.84 7.31
N GLY A 52 -0.40 1.33 6.88
CA GLY A 52 0.36 0.71 5.80
C GLY A 52 1.71 1.37 5.55
N THR A 53 2.49 0.72 4.70
CA THR A 53 3.77 1.22 4.17
C THR A 53 3.75 1.00 2.67
N VAL A 54 4.28 1.96 1.92
CA VAL A 54 4.42 1.86 0.47
C VAL A 54 5.78 2.42 0.10
N ASP A 55 6.47 1.79 -0.86
CA ASP A 55 7.64 2.38 -1.47
C ASP A 55 7.24 3.62 -2.28
N VAL A 56 8.05 4.68 -2.19
CA VAL A 56 7.74 5.92 -2.92
C VAL A 56 7.65 5.67 -4.43
N GLN A 57 8.43 4.73 -4.94
CA GLN A 57 8.41 4.31 -6.35
C GLN A 57 7.05 3.77 -6.81
N ASP A 58 6.26 3.18 -5.90
CA ASP A 58 4.95 2.61 -6.25
C ASP A 58 3.81 3.64 -6.18
N LEU A 59 4.06 4.84 -5.62
CA LEU A 59 3.03 5.87 -5.43
C LEU A 59 2.90 6.84 -6.61
N TYR A 60 3.99 7.06 -7.35
CA TYR A 60 4.00 7.95 -8.49
C TYR A 60 4.08 7.12 -9.76
N GLU A 61 3.11 7.29 -10.65
CA GLU A 61 3.32 6.93 -12.05
C GLU A 61 4.55 7.73 -12.49
N VAL A 62 5.66 7.03 -12.76
CA VAL A 62 6.84 7.66 -13.31
C VAL A 62 6.45 8.13 -14.71
N TYR A 63 6.05 9.39 -14.83
CA TYR A 63 6.01 10.06 -16.12
C TYR A 63 7.45 10.05 -16.62
N THR A 64 7.76 9.06 -17.44
CA THR A 64 8.99 9.04 -18.22
C THR A 64 8.78 10.14 -19.25
N GLU A 65 9.35 11.31 -19.01
CA GLU A 65 9.56 12.28 -20.08
C GLU A 65 10.45 11.57 -21.12
N GLN A 66 9.83 11.11 -22.21
CA GLN A 66 10.53 10.61 -23.37
C GLN A 66 11.10 11.83 -24.08
N GLU A 67 12.41 12.07 -23.94
CA GLU A 67 13.18 12.97 -24.82
C GLU A 67 13.41 12.35 -26.21
#